data_AF-A0A9N8DZF6-F1
#
_entry.id   AF-A0A9N8DZF6-F1
#
_cell.length_a   1.000
_cell.length_b   1.000
_cell.length_c   1.000
_cell.angle_alpha   90.00
_cell.angle_beta   90.00
_cell.angle_gamma   90.00
#
_symmetry.space_group_name_H-M   'P 1'
#
loop_
_entity.id
_entity.type
_entity.pdbx_description
1 polymer ?
#
loop_
_entity_poly.entity_id
_entity_poly.type
_entity_poly.pdbx_seq_one_letter_code
_entity_poly.pdbx_strand_id
1 'polypeptide(L)'
;MKTTPFPLKFHSPRCGYATAFSHQEFCDQNPDTSRPVDTSNEYNLVAGDDFQEPLHFWQLYSVIGEEPIHQIVTDFYTRVFDDHDDPSFRDVFTRLAPLNHHIKVQVAYWIDAMGGGRRYPGGEYRLNFHHQHNAQQVMTAQGAKRWMYHMRGALETIKFEDPRVKPCILEFLTTKMCSYAQKFGWEFDEKDMELYQD
;
A
#
# COMPACT_ATOMS: atom_id res chain seq x y z
N MET A 1 3.28 -29.12 -26.85
CA MET A 1 4.24 -28.65 -25.83
C MET A 1 3.44 -28.21 -24.63
N LYS A 2 3.60 -28.86 -23.47
CA LYS A 2 3.08 -28.33 -22.20
C LYS A 2 4.08 -27.25 -21.76
N THR A 3 3.68 -25.99 -21.82
CA THR A 3 4.42 -24.90 -21.17
C THR A 3 4.36 -25.18 -19.67
N THR A 4 5.44 -25.69 -19.10
CA THR A 4 5.60 -25.73 -17.65
C THR A 4 5.54 -24.28 -17.17
N PRO A 5 4.63 -23.91 -16.24
CA PRO A 5 4.65 -22.58 -15.66
C PRO A 5 6.04 -22.39 -15.04
N PHE A 6 6.70 -21.26 -15.30
CA PHE A 6 7.83 -20.86 -14.47
C PHE A 6 7.35 -20.90 -13.02
N PRO A 7 8.08 -21.55 -12.09
CA PRO A 7 7.65 -21.54 -10.70
C PRO A 7 7.63 -20.09 -10.24
N LEU A 8 6.45 -19.60 -9.85
CA LEU A 8 6.30 -18.33 -9.15
C LEU A 8 7.35 -18.32 -8.03
N LYS A 9 8.22 -17.31 -8.04
CA LYS A 9 9.27 -17.20 -7.04
C LYS A 9 8.62 -16.74 -5.74
N PHE A 10 8.16 -17.68 -4.93
CA PHE A 10 7.57 -17.35 -3.64
C PHE A 10 8.63 -16.80 -2.68
N HIS A 11 8.33 -15.67 -2.07
CA HIS A 11 9.13 -15.05 -1.03
C HIS A 11 8.64 -15.53 0.33
N SER A 12 9.55 -15.79 1.29
CA SER A 12 9.16 -16.21 2.63
C SER A 12 8.53 -15.05 3.41
N PRO A 13 7.21 -15.07 3.68
CA PRO A 13 6.58 -13.99 4.41
C PRO A 13 6.84 -14.11 5.92
N ARG A 14 6.69 -13.01 6.65
CA ARG A 14 6.71 -12.93 8.11
C ARG A 14 5.77 -11.86 8.61
N CYS A 15 5.18 -12.09 9.78
CA CYS A 15 4.39 -11.08 10.48
C CYS A 15 5.27 -9.88 10.87
N GLY A 16 4.81 -8.67 10.55
CA GLY A 16 5.45 -7.41 10.86
C GLY A 16 4.78 -6.65 12.01
N TYR A 17 5.25 -5.44 12.30
CA TYR A 17 4.61 -4.53 13.26
C TYR A 17 3.28 -3.95 12.77
N ALA A 18 3.04 -4.01 11.46
CA ALA A 18 1.91 -3.41 10.77
C ALA A 18 0.92 -4.39 10.16
N THR A 19 1.30 -5.65 10.01
CA THR A 19 0.45 -6.67 9.39
C THR A 19 -0.90 -6.80 10.12
N ALA A 20 -0.89 -6.95 11.44
CA ALA A 20 -2.10 -7.20 12.22
C ALA A 20 -3.08 -6.01 12.22
N PHE A 21 -2.59 -4.78 12.42
CA PHE A 21 -3.49 -3.61 12.40
C PHE A 21 -3.95 -3.28 10.99
N SER A 22 -3.14 -3.54 9.95
CA SER A 22 -3.56 -3.34 8.56
C SER A 22 -4.69 -4.33 8.20
N HIS A 23 -4.59 -5.58 8.65
CA HIS A 23 -5.68 -6.54 8.56
C HIS A 23 -6.92 -6.07 9.34
N GLN A 24 -6.75 -5.54 10.56
CA GLN A 24 -7.88 -5.01 11.33
C GLN A 24 -8.57 -3.84 10.62
N GLU A 25 -7.82 -2.88 10.07
CA GLU A 25 -8.40 -1.80 9.25
C GLU A 25 -9.21 -2.35 8.08
N PHE A 26 -8.74 -3.42 7.42
CA PHE A 26 -9.52 -4.08 6.38
C PHE A 26 -10.83 -4.67 6.91
N CYS A 27 -10.79 -5.40 8.03
CA CYS A 27 -11.99 -5.92 8.68
C CYS A 27 -12.98 -4.82 9.02
N ASP A 28 -12.50 -3.69 9.54
CA ASP A 28 -13.34 -2.56 9.94
C ASP A 28 -14.03 -1.92 8.72
N GLN A 29 -13.37 -1.87 7.56
CA GLN A 29 -13.96 -1.38 6.32
C GLN A 29 -14.79 -2.44 5.58
N ASN A 30 -14.64 -3.74 5.92
CA ASN A 30 -15.26 -4.87 5.24
C ASN A 30 -15.87 -5.89 6.22
N PRO A 31 -16.85 -5.48 7.06
CA PRO A 31 -17.35 -6.32 8.15
C PRO A 31 -18.08 -7.59 7.67
N ASP A 32 -18.75 -7.53 6.52
CA ASP A 32 -19.57 -8.64 6.01
C ASP A 32 -18.76 -9.69 5.22
N THR A 33 -17.54 -9.34 4.80
CA THR A 33 -16.69 -10.19 3.96
C THR A 33 -15.44 -10.70 4.69
N SER A 34 -15.13 -10.15 5.87
CA SER A 34 -13.87 -10.44 6.56
C SER A 34 -13.93 -11.67 7.48
N ARG A 35 -13.12 -12.67 7.10
CA ARG A 35 -12.56 -13.73 7.94
C ARG A 35 -11.75 -13.16 9.12
N PRO A 36 -11.95 -13.50 10.42
CA PRO A 36 -10.84 -13.32 11.36
C PRO A 36 -9.65 -14.15 10.90
N VAL A 37 -8.53 -13.52 10.56
CA VAL A 37 -7.29 -14.19 10.18
C VAL A 37 -6.25 -13.99 11.28
N ASP A 38 -5.67 -15.10 11.75
CA ASP A 38 -4.49 -15.04 12.61
C ASP A 38 -3.26 -14.70 11.76
N THR A 39 -2.93 -13.40 11.69
CA THR A 39 -1.77 -12.90 10.96
C THR A 39 -0.43 -13.21 11.64
N SER A 40 -0.43 -13.78 12.86
CA SER A 40 0.79 -14.30 13.50
C SER A 40 1.20 -15.66 12.96
N ASN A 41 0.25 -16.39 12.35
CA ASN A 41 0.50 -17.61 11.62
C ASN A 41 1.00 -17.31 10.20
N GLU A 42 2.28 -17.52 9.93
CA GLU A 42 2.92 -17.22 8.64
C GLU A 42 2.28 -17.97 7.45
N TYR A 43 1.63 -19.11 7.67
CA TYR A 43 0.86 -19.80 6.63
C TYR A 43 -0.27 -18.94 6.05
N ASN A 44 -0.87 -18.07 6.87
CA ASN A 44 -1.92 -17.14 6.43
C ASN A 44 -1.36 -15.93 5.65
N LEU A 45 -0.04 -15.77 5.59
CA LEU A 45 0.65 -14.73 4.83
C LEU A 45 1.17 -15.24 3.47
N VAL A 46 0.99 -16.52 3.18
CA VAL A 46 1.31 -17.11 1.88
C VAL A 46 0.07 -17.05 1.01
N ALA A 47 0.21 -16.53 -0.21
CA ALA A 47 -0.86 -16.56 -1.21
C ALA A 47 -1.04 -17.96 -1.81
N GLY A 48 -2.28 -18.32 -2.14
CA GLY A 48 -2.57 -19.51 -2.95
C GLY A 48 -2.04 -19.38 -4.37
N ASP A 49 -1.73 -20.52 -5.00
CA ASP A 49 -1.27 -20.61 -6.39
C ASP A 49 -2.41 -20.58 -7.42
N ASP A 50 -3.66 -20.74 -6.98
CA ASP A 50 -4.86 -20.57 -7.81
C ASP A 50 -5.22 -19.08 -7.96
N PHE A 51 -5.16 -18.58 -9.19
CA PHE A 51 -5.54 -17.20 -9.52
C PHE A 51 -7.04 -16.90 -9.36
N GLN A 52 -7.88 -17.92 -9.16
CA GLN A 52 -9.29 -17.74 -8.78
C GLN A 52 -9.48 -17.47 -7.29
N GLU A 53 -8.48 -17.78 -6.45
CA GLU A 53 -8.52 -17.45 -5.02
C GLU A 53 -8.19 -15.97 -4.80
N PRO A 54 -8.91 -15.28 -3.89
CA PRO A 54 -8.60 -13.92 -3.49
C PRO A 54 -7.14 -13.80 -3.01
N LEU A 55 -6.50 -12.71 -3.40
CA LEU A 55 -5.21 -12.29 -2.85
C LEU A 55 -5.46 -11.15 -1.87
N HIS A 56 -5.05 -11.31 -0.61
CA HIS A 56 -5.14 -10.27 0.39
C HIS A 56 -3.81 -9.53 0.54
N PHE A 57 -3.85 -8.24 0.89
CA PHE A 57 -2.63 -7.43 0.86
C PHE A 57 -1.56 -7.87 1.87
N TRP A 58 -1.94 -8.52 2.98
CA TRP A 58 -0.97 -9.12 3.92
C TRP A 58 -0.26 -10.37 3.37
N GLN A 59 -0.65 -10.84 2.17
CA GLN A 59 0.01 -11.93 1.44
C GLN A 59 0.87 -11.41 0.27
N LEU A 60 0.78 -10.12 -0.10
CA LEU A 60 1.45 -9.56 -1.28
C LEU A 60 2.95 -9.82 -1.28
N TYR A 61 3.62 -9.71 -0.13
CA TYR A 61 5.06 -9.94 -0.07
C TYR A 61 5.43 -11.35 -0.53
N SER A 62 4.61 -12.36 -0.23
CA SER A 62 4.86 -13.75 -0.66
C SER A 62 4.86 -13.92 -2.19
N VAL A 63 4.16 -13.04 -2.91
CA VAL A 63 4.01 -13.06 -4.37
C VAL A 63 5.06 -12.20 -5.07
N ILE A 64 5.27 -10.95 -4.60
CA ILE A 64 6.07 -9.96 -5.34
C ILE A 64 7.41 -9.61 -4.68
N GLY A 65 7.58 -9.90 -3.39
CA GLY A 65 8.79 -9.56 -2.65
C GLY A 65 9.05 -8.06 -2.50
N GLU A 66 10.31 -7.71 -2.23
CA GLU A 66 10.73 -6.35 -1.86
C GLU A 66 10.92 -5.40 -3.06
N GLU A 67 11.48 -5.88 -4.18
CA GLU A 67 11.84 -5.01 -5.32
C GLU A 67 10.65 -4.28 -5.96
N PRO A 68 9.54 -4.95 -6.31
CA PRO A 68 8.37 -4.27 -6.88
C PRO A 68 7.79 -3.22 -5.93
N ILE A 69 7.75 -3.49 -4.61
CA ILE A 69 7.32 -2.53 -3.60
C ILE A 69 8.23 -1.30 -3.61
N HIS A 70 9.55 -1.52 -3.63
CA HIS A 70 10.53 -0.43 -3.69
C HIS A 70 10.38 0.40 -4.96
N GLN A 71 10.17 -0.23 -6.12
CA GLN A 71 10.00 0.44 -7.40
C GLN A 71 8.75 1.33 -7.41
N ILE A 72 7.60 0.83 -6.96
CA ILE A 72 6.34 1.59 -6.92
C ILE A 72 6.50 2.83 -6.04
N VAL A 73 7.01 2.66 -4.82
CA VAL A 73 7.16 3.76 -3.87
C VAL A 73 8.20 4.78 -4.35
N THR A 74 9.26 4.33 -5.02
CA THR A 74 10.27 5.21 -5.63
C THR A 74 9.67 6.06 -6.74
N ASP A 75 8.94 5.44 -7.68
CA ASP A 75 8.30 6.17 -8.77
C ASP A 75 7.23 7.13 -8.24
N PHE A 76 6.43 6.67 -7.27
CA PHE A 76 5.45 7.51 -6.58
C PHE A 76 6.07 8.79 -6.02
N TYR A 77 7.11 8.69 -5.18
CA TYR A 77 7.69 9.88 -4.58
C TYR A 77 8.48 10.74 -5.57
N THR A 78 9.05 10.14 -6.63
CA THR A 78 9.66 10.91 -7.72
C THR A 78 8.61 11.83 -8.35
N ARG A 79 7.43 11.28 -8.69
CA ARG A 79 6.30 12.06 -9.23
C ARG A 79 5.81 13.13 -8.27
N VAL A 80 5.72 12.82 -6.96
CA VAL A 80 5.35 13.81 -5.94
C VAL A 80 6.36 14.96 -5.88
N PHE A 81 7.67 14.66 -5.92
CA PHE A 81 8.72 15.68 -5.84
C PHE A 81 8.83 16.51 -7.13
N ASP A 82 8.47 15.94 -8.27
CA ASP A 82 8.42 16.59 -9.58
C ASP A 82 7.05 17.22 -9.88
N ASP A 83 6.14 17.27 -8.91
CA ASP A 83 4.81 17.86 -9.07
C ASP A 83 4.88 19.39 -9.15
N HIS A 84 5.01 19.88 -10.37
CA HIS A 84 5.02 21.32 -10.67
C HIS A 84 3.60 21.90 -10.80
N ASP A 85 2.57 21.08 -11.01
CA ASP A 85 1.19 21.54 -11.18
C ASP A 85 0.51 21.84 -9.83
N ASP A 86 0.93 21.16 -8.75
CA ASP A 86 0.49 21.43 -7.38
C ASP A 86 1.67 21.62 -6.41
N PRO A 87 2.32 22.80 -6.43
CA PRO A 87 3.39 23.13 -5.49
C PRO A 87 2.94 23.05 -4.03
N SER A 88 1.66 23.32 -3.74
CA SER A 88 1.15 23.33 -2.37
C SER A 88 1.15 21.92 -1.76
N PHE A 89 0.78 20.91 -2.55
CA PHE A 89 0.88 19.50 -2.20
C PHE A 89 2.34 19.06 -2.10
N ARG A 90 3.14 19.28 -3.16
CA ARG A 90 4.57 18.91 -3.21
C ARG A 90 5.32 19.44 -2.00
N ASP A 91 5.16 20.73 -1.70
CA ASP A 91 6.00 21.41 -0.74
C ASP A 91 5.76 20.93 0.70
N VAL A 92 4.62 20.28 0.99
CA VAL A 92 4.43 19.57 2.26
C VAL A 92 5.47 18.45 2.42
N PHE A 93 5.73 17.69 1.36
CA PHE A 93 6.70 16.60 1.39
C PHE A 93 8.15 17.10 1.39
N THR A 94 8.48 18.06 0.51
CA THR A 94 9.86 18.54 0.35
C THR A 94 10.37 19.30 1.56
N ARG A 95 9.49 20.01 2.30
CA ARG A 95 9.84 20.65 3.58
C ARG A 95 10.00 19.67 4.73
N LEU A 96 9.31 18.53 4.69
CA LEU A 96 9.30 17.58 5.79
C LEU A 96 10.57 16.72 5.83
N ALA A 97 11.00 16.21 4.67
CA ALA A 97 12.17 15.34 4.57
C ALA A 97 12.67 15.23 3.12
N PRO A 98 13.94 14.85 2.88
CA PRO A 98 14.44 14.57 1.54
C PRO A 98 13.76 13.34 0.92
N LEU A 99 13.71 13.27 -0.41
CA LEU A 99 13.11 12.20 -1.21
C LEU A 99 13.42 10.78 -0.68
N ASN A 100 14.71 10.46 -0.49
CA ASN A 100 15.15 9.14 -0.04
C ASN A 100 14.64 8.77 1.37
N HIS A 101 14.34 9.76 2.22
CA HIS A 101 13.74 9.49 3.52
C HIS A 101 12.31 8.99 3.37
N HIS A 102 11.51 9.68 2.55
CA HIS A 102 10.12 9.31 2.27
C HIS A 102 10.02 7.91 1.66
N ILE A 103 10.84 7.64 0.63
CA ILE A 103 10.91 6.32 0.00
C ILE A 103 11.23 5.25 1.04
N LYS A 104 12.32 5.42 1.79
CA LYS A 104 12.75 4.43 2.80
C LYS A 104 11.65 4.14 3.83
N VAL A 105 10.98 5.18 4.32
CA VAL A 105 9.97 5.04 5.38
C VAL A 105 8.70 4.37 4.86
N GLN A 106 8.23 4.74 3.65
CA GLN A 106 7.02 4.14 3.08
C GLN A 106 7.26 2.73 2.54
N VAL A 107 8.42 2.43 1.95
CA VAL A 107 8.82 1.06 1.58
C VAL A 107 8.83 0.16 2.81
N ALA A 108 9.46 0.62 3.90
CA ALA A 108 9.48 -0.12 5.15
C ALA A 108 8.07 -0.39 5.68
N TYR A 109 7.16 0.59 5.57
CA TYR A 109 5.76 0.43 5.96
C TYR A 109 5.03 -0.61 5.10
N TRP A 110 5.14 -0.52 3.76
CA TRP A 110 4.47 -1.43 2.85
C TRP A 110 4.97 -2.87 2.99
N ILE A 111 6.28 -3.10 3.05
CA ILE A 111 6.84 -4.43 3.28
C ILE A 111 6.29 -5.02 4.59
N ASP A 112 6.23 -4.21 5.65
CA ASP A 112 5.75 -4.66 6.95
C ASP A 112 4.24 -5.01 6.93
N ALA A 113 3.41 -4.12 6.37
CA ALA A 113 1.97 -4.34 6.23
C ALA A 113 1.64 -5.54 5.31
N MET A 114 2.46 -5.76 4.28
CA MET A 114 2.25 -6.78 3.23
C MET A 114 2.83 -8.16 3.57
N GLY A 115 3.33 -8.36 4.79
CA GLY A 115 3.82 -9.65 5.26
C GLY A 115 5.31 -9.92 4.99
N GLY A 116 6.14 -8.90 4.82
CA GLY A 116 7.59 -9.00 4.67
C GLY A 116 8.39 -8.88 5.98
N GLY A 117 7.69 -8.85 7.11
CA GLY A 117 8.27 -8.81 8.45
C GLY A 117 8.51 -7.40 9.02
N ARG A 118 9.09 -7.38 10.21
CA ARG A 118 9.29 -6.20 11.09
C ARG A 118 10.24 -5.16 10.49
N ARG A 119 9.75 -4.33 9.57
CA ARG A 119 10.52 -3.27 8.88
C ARG A 119 10.11 -1.86 9.31
N TYR A 120 8.92 -1.67 9.87
CA TYR A 120 8.39 -0.37 10.26
C TYR A 120 8.28 -0.22 11.79
N PRO A 121 9.39 0.10 12.49
CA PRO A 121 9.39 0.19 13.95
C PRO A 121 8.45 1.31 14.40
N GLY A 122 7.66 1.03 15.44
CA GLY A 122 6.63 1.90 15.99
C GLY A 122 5.23 1.67 15.40
N GLY A 123 5.10 0.86 14.34
CA GLY A 123 3.81 0.36 13.83
C GLY A 123 2.73 1.43 13.70
N GLU A 124 1.54 1.10 14.17
CA GLU A 124 0.34 1.95 14.09
C GLU A 124 0.55 3.30 14.78
N TYR A 125 1.17 3.31 15.97
CA TYR A 125 1.42 4.54 16.72
C TYR A 125 2.25 5.53 15.91
N ARG A 126 3.35 5.06 15.30
CA ARG A 126 4.21 5.91 14.48
C ARG A 126 3.48 6.43 13.24
N LEU A 127 2.68 5.57 12.59
CA LEU A 127 1.88 5.95 11.42
C LEU A 127 0.87 7.04 11.79
N ASN A 128 0.14 6.84 12.89
CA ASN A 128 -0.86 7.77 13.39
C ASN A 128 -0.23 9.12 13.78
N PHE A 129 0.88 9.10 14.50
CA PHE A 129 1.62 10.29 14.88
C PHE A 129 2.08 11.09 13.64
N HIS A 130 2.63 10.41 12.63
CA HIS A 130 3.06 11.06 11.40
C HIS A 130 1.89 11.76 10.69
N HIS A 131 0.75 11.09 10.50
CA HIS A 131 -0.39 11.71 9.83
C HIS A 131 -1.04 12.83 10.63
N GLN A 132 -1.06 12.75 11.97
CA GLN A 132 -1.66 13.77 12.82
C GLN A 132 -0.79 15.02 12.98
N HIS A 133 0.53 14.87 13.00
CA HIS A 133 1.43 15.97 13.38
C HIS A 133 2.34 16.45 12.27
N ASN A 134 2.73 15.57 11.34
CA ASN A 134 3.72 15.89 10.32
C ASN A 134 3.11 16.08 8.93
N ALA A 135 2.09 15.27 8.60
CA ALA A 135 1.46 15.26 7.28
C ALA A 135 0.01 15.80 7.29
N GLN A 136 -0.45 16.40 8.39
CA GLN A 136 -1.85 16.82 8.56
C GLN A 136 -2.36 17.70 7.40
N GLN A 137 -1.51 18.54 6.81
CA GLN A 137 -1.86 19.43 5.70
C GLN A 137 -2.31 18.69 4.43
N VAL A 138 -1.83 17.46 4.21
CA VAL A 138 -2.23 16.62 3.07
C VAL A 138 -3.28 15.56 3.45
N MET A 139 -3.69 15.49 4.72
CA MET A 139 -4.77 14.59 5.19
C MET A 139 -6.16 15.21 4.92
N THR A 140 -6.42 15.57 3.67
CA THR A 140 -7.66 16.19 3.18
C THR A 140 -8.12 15.47 1.91
N ALA A 141 -9.38 15.67 1.48
CA ALA A 141 -9.86 15.11 0.21
C ALA A 141 -8.99 15.53 -0.99
N GLN A 142 -8.59 16.81 -1.06
CA GLN A 142 -7.71 17.30 -2.13
C GLN A 142 -6.32 16.64 -2.07
N GLY A 143 -5.75 16.50 -0.87
CA GLY A 143 -4.47 15.83 -0.67
C GLY A 143 -4.53 14.35 -1.05
N ALA A 144 -5.57 13.64 -0.62
CA ALA A 144 -5.82 12.24 -0.96
C ALA A 144 -5.94 12.05 -2.48
N LYS A 145 -6.71 12.90 -3.16
CA LYS A 145 -6.84 12.91 -4.62
C LYS A 145 -5.50 13.10 -5.34
N ARG A 146 -4.70 14.08 -4.92
CA ARG A 146 -3.40 14.35 -5.55
C ARG A 146 -2.38 13.24 -5.24
N TRP A 147 -2.43 12.68 -4.03
CA TRP A 147 -1.63 11.52 -3.66
C TRP A 147 -1.98 10.30 -4.53
N MET A 148 -3.26 10.00 -4.68
CA MET A 148 -3.72 8.88 -5.52
C MET A 148 -3.44 9.09 -7.01
N TYR A 149 -3.50 10.33 -7.50
CA TYR A 149 -3.07 10.66 -8.86
C TYR A 149 -1.63 10.18 -9.12
N HIS A 150 -0.68 10.50 -8.24
CA HIS A 150 0.70 10.06 -8.38
C HIS A 150 0.88 8.55 -8.17
N MET A 151 0.18 7.97 -7.19
CA MET A 151 0.28 6.54 -6.91
C MET A 151 -0.26 5.67 -8.05
N ARG A 152 -1.39 6.06 -8.66
CA ARG A 152 -1.90 5.38 -9.86
C ARG A 152 -0.90 5.48 -11.01
N GLY A 153 -0.32 6.66 -11.23
CA GLY A 153 0.74 6.84 -12.21
C GLY A 153 1.91 5.88 -11.98
N ALA A 154 2.29 5.65 -10.72
CA ALA A 154 3.36 4.72 -10.37
C ALA A 154 2.98 3.25 -10.61
N LEU A 155 1.76 2.85 -10.24
CA LEU A 155 1.26 1.49 -10.47
C LEU A 155 1.15 1.14 -11.95
N GLU A 156 0.94 2.11 -12.84
CA GLU A 156 0.91 1.88 -14.29
C GLU A 156 2.29 1.62 -14.92
N THR A 157 3.38 1.95 -14.23
CA THR A 157 4.73 1.71 -14.78
C THR A 157 5.21 0.27 -14.63
N ILE A 158 4.55 -0.52 -13.79
CA ILE A 158 4.97 -1.87 -13.45
C ILE A 158 3.97 -2.91 -13.97
N LYS A 159 4.52 -3.99 -14.54
CA LYS A 159 3.75 -5.15 -14.96
C LYS A 159 4.00 -6.27 -13.96
N PHE A 160 2.92 -6.81 -13.40
CA PHE A 160 2.97 -7.98 -12.51
C PHE A 160 2.63 -9.23 -13.28
N GLU A 161 3.31 -10.34 -12.96
CA GLU A 161 3.00 -11.65 -13.52
C GLU A 161 1.67 -12.19 -12.99
N ASP A 162 1.41 -12.01 -11.69
CA ASP A 162 0.14 -12.37 -11.06
C ASP A 162 -0.88 -11.23 -11.24
N PRO A 163 -1.99 -11.46 -11.96
CA PRO A 163 -2.97 -10.43 -12.26
C PRO A 163 -3.73 -9.92 -11.03
N ARG A 164 -3.69 -10.64 -9.90
CA ARG A 164 -4.33 -10.25 -8.64
C ARG A 164 -3.58 -9.13 -7.91
N VAL A 165 -2.29 -8.94 -8.21
CA VAL A 165 -1.43 -8.01 -7.47
C VAL A 165 -1.91 -6.57 -7.57
N LYS A 166 -2.15 -6.05 -8.78
CA LYS A 166 -2.55 -4.64 -8.95
C LYS A 166 -3.90 -4.35 -8.27
N PRO A 167 -4.97 -5.16 -8.45
CA PRO A 167 -6.20 -5.03 -7.68
C PRO A 167 -6.02 -5.11 -6.16
N CYS A 168 -5.16 -6.02 -5.68
CA CYS A 168 -4.89 -6.18 -4.25
C CYS A 168 -4.17 -4.96 -3.64
N ILE A 169 -3.23 -4.35 -4.37
CA ILE A 169 -2.60 -3.10 -3.94
C ILE A 169 -3.63 -1.96 -3.89
N LEU A 170 -4.56 -1.89 -4.86
CA LEU A 170 -5.63 -0.89 -4.80
C LEU A 170 -6.56 -1.11 -3.63
N GLU A 171 -6.93 -2.35 -3.29
CA GLU A 171 -7.73 -2.66 -2.11
C GLU A 171 -7.04 -2.17 -0.82
N PHE A 172 -5.72 -2.39 -0.70
CA PHE A 172 -4.93 -1.85 0.40
C PHE A 172 -5.01 -0.32 0.47
N LEU A 173 -4.81 0.36 -0.66
CA LEU A 173 -4.88 1.82 -0.74
C LEU A 173 -6.30 2.35 -0.44
N THR A 174 -7.34 1.69 -0.95
CA THR A 174 -8.74 2.02 -0.68
C THR A 174 -9.04 1.90 0.81
N THR A 175 -8.65 0.78 1.43
CA THR A 175 -8.81 0.54 2.87
C THR A 175 -8.17 1.67 3.68
N LYS A 176 -6.98 2.11 3.27
CA LYS A 176 -6.29 3.24 3.91
C LYS A 176 -6.99 4.57 3.70
N MET A 177 -7.38 4.89 2.48
CA MET A 177 -8.05 6.15 2.17
C MET A 177 -9.40 6.26 2.87
N CYS A 178 -10.19 5.19 2.93
CA CYS A 178 -11.43 5.15 3.73
C CYS A 178 -11.15 5.40 5.22
N SER A 179 -10.16 4.72 5.79
CA SER A 179 -9.79 4.89 7.20
C SER A 179 -9.32 6.33 7.49
N TYR A 180 -8.57 6.94 6.57
CA TYR A 180 -8.13 8.32 6.70
C TYR A 180 -9.26 9.34 6.49
N ALA A 181 -10.18 9.09 5.57
CA ALA A 181 -11.37 9.91 5.37
C ALA A 181 -12.20 10.01 6.65
N GLN A 182 -12.48 8.86 7.27
CA GLN A 182 -13.18 8.76 8.55
C GLN A 182 -12.41 9.49 9.67
N LYS A 183 -11.09 9.26 9.76
CA LYS A 183 -10.26 9.82 10.83
C LYS A 183 -10.08 11.34 10.75
N PHE A 184 -9.97 11.89 9.54
CA PHE A 184 -9.68 13.32 9.32
C PHE A 184 -10.90 14.12 8.86
N GLY A 185 -12.07 13.48 8.75
CA GLY A 185 -13.35 14.15 8.54
C GLY A 185 -13.56 14.69 7.13
N TRP A 186 -13.15 13.93 6.10
CA TRP A 186 -13.42 14.27 4.70
C TRP A 186 -14.18 13.14 3.99
N GLU A 187 -14.85 13.46 2.89
CA GLU A 187 -15.64 12.50 2.10
C GLU A 187 -14.74 11.72 1.13
N PHE A 188 -14.77 10.39 1.23
CA PHE A 188 -14.03 9.51 0.33
C PHE A 188 -14.68 9.46 -1.06
N ASP A 189 -13.90 9.67 -2.12
CA ASP A 189 -14.33 9.57 -3.51
C ASP A 189 -13.70 8.33 -4.16
N GLU A 190 -14.53 7.32 -4.45
CA GLU A 190 -14.10 6.08 -5.12
C GLU A 190 -13.40 6.32 -6.45
N LYS A 191 -13.70 7.42 -7.15
CA LYS A 191 -13.08 7.77 -8.44
C LYS A 191 -11.60 8.06 -8.33
N ASP A 192 -11.12 8.42 -7.14
CA ASP A 192 -9.69 8.62 -6.90
C ASP A 192 -8.93 7.28 -6.93
N MET A 193 -9.63 6.15 -6.80
CA MET A 193 -9.06 4.80 -6.83
C MET A 193 -9.08 4.14 -8.23
N GLU A 194 -9.84 4.67 -9.18
CA GLU A 194 -9.97 4.10 -10.53
C GLU A 194 -8.63 4.14 -11.29
N LEU A 195 -8.12 3.01 -11.77
CA LEU A 195 -6.93 3.04 -12.64
C LEU A 195 -7.25 3.72 -13.99
N TYR A 196 -6.21 4.24 -14.64
CA TYR A 196 -6.34 4.63 -16.04
C TYR A 196 -6.73 3.38 -16.84
N GLN A 197 -7.85 3.46 -17.57
CA GLN A 197 -8.27 2.36 -18.43
C GLN A 197 -7.21 2.17 -19.53
N ASP A 198 -6.78 0.93 -19.72
CA ASP A 198 -5.94 0.50 -20.84
C ASP A 198 -6.65 0.69 -22.21
#